data_AF-A0A8J8AQ14-F1
#
_entry.id   AF-A0A8J8AQ14-F1
#
_cell.length_a   1.000
_cell.length_b   1.000
_cell.length_c   1.000
_cell.angle_alpha   90.00
_cell.angle_beta   90.00
_cell.angle_gamma   90.00
#
_symmetry.space_group_name_H-M   'P 1'
#
loop_
_entity.id
_entity.type
_entity.pdbx_description
1 polymer ?
#
loop_
_entity_poly.entity_id
_entity_poly.type
_entity_poly.pdbx_seq_one_letter_code
_entity_poly.pdbx_strand_id
1 'polypeptide(L)'
;MSIGVHILSKQINENEYIAFDPMSKTVLIINRQEKNIIEKFQKGLPLSESEKYILKDILDFLTEKRENVSKQQFPPDGSPNMMVLMVSQLCNIKCKYCYAHSGTYNTPGIMKEGIGKRALDIASDLGVTSIQFYGGEPLTNFELISKLVEYGDKQGYSFKYGIITNGTLMDKEIGNFLKQHDFEVTISIDGPREINDLNRVYPTGKGTHDDILKAVDLLNELEVPLALEITYAP
;
A
#
# COMPACT_ATOMS: atom_id res chain seq x y z
N MET A 1 23.47 24.82 -3.67
CA MET A 1 22.19 24.29 -4.20
C MET A 1 22.34 22.78 -4.31
N SER A 2 21.47 22.01 -3.66
CA SER A 2 21.42 20.56 -3.83
C SER A 2 20.34 20.25 -4.87
N ILE A 3 20.66 19.39 -5.84
CA ILE A 3 19.69 18.91 -6.84
C ILE A 3 18.64 17.98 -6.20
N GLY A 4 18.93 17.41 -5.03
CA GLY A 4 18.08 16.42 -4.38
C GLY A 4 18.08 15.04 -5.07
N VAL A 5 18.84 14.86 -6.15
CA VAL A 5 19.02 13.57 -6.83
C VAL A 5 20.03 12.73 -6.07
N HIS A 6 19.65 11.53 -5.66
CA HIS A 6 20.57 10.57 -5.06
C HIS A 6 21.10 9.64 -6.15
N ILE A 7 22.39 9.69 -6.43
CA ILE A 7 23.02 8.65 -7.25
C ILE A 7 23.01 7.37 -6.41
N LEU A 8 22.15 6.43 -6.77
CA LEU A 8 22.16 5.11 -6.14
C LEU A 8 23.42 4.42 -6.66
N SER A 9 24.35 4.12 -5.77
CA SER A 9 25.71 3.68 -6.09
C SER A 9 25.81 2.32 -6.80
N LYS A 10 24.71 1.77 -7.32
CA LYS A 10 24.67 0.50 -8.03
C LYS A 10 24.95 0.73 -9.52
N GLN A 11 26.15 0.35 -9.91
CA GLN A 11 26.58 0.26 -11.31
C GLN A 11 25.78 -0.84 -12.01
N ILE A 12 25.20 -0.55 -13.17
CA ILE A 12 24.46 -1.53 -13.98
C ILE A 12 25.43 -2.33 -14.84
N ASN A 13 26.40 -1.63 -15.46
CA ASN A 13 27.50 -2.17 -16.25
C ASN A 13 28.66 -1.15 -16.30
N GLU A 14 29.71 -1.40 -17.09
CA GLU A 14 30.93 -0.58 -17.10
C GLU A 14 30.71 0.93 -17.31
N ASN A 15 29.62 1.34 -17.98
CA ASN A 15 29.40 2.74 -18.37
C ASN A 15 28.09 3.36 -17.84
N GLU A 16 27.20 2.58 -17.23
CA GLU A 16 25.87 3.03 -16.79
C GLU A 16 25.67 2.93 -15.28
N TYR A 17 25.03 3.94 -14.73
CA TYR A 17 24.72 4.10 -13.31
C TYR A 17 23.25 4.44 -13.12
N ILE A 18 22.72 4.09 -11.95
CA ILE A 18 21.36 4.46 -11.55
C ILE A 18 21.40 5.75 -10.72
N ALA A 19 20.62 6.75 -11.10
CA ALA A 19 20.30 7.88 -10.25
C ALA A 19 18.81 7.90 -9.92
N PHE A 20 18.47 8.28 -8.70
CA PHE A 20 17.11 8.34 -8.21
C PHE A 20 16.79 9.75 -7.75
N ASP A 21 15.75 10.35 -8.32
CA ASP A 21 15.19 11.59 -7.83
C ASP A 21 14.00 11.28 -6.91
N PRO A 22 14.13 11.47 -5.58
CA PRO A 22 13.06 11.17 -4.63
C PRO A 22 11.84 12.08 -4.81
N MET A 23 12.03 13.27 -5.39
CA MET A 23 10.95 14.24 -5.56
C MET A 23 10.04 13.88 -6.72
N SER A 24 10.59 13.43 -7.84
CA SER A 24 9.79 12.91 -8.94
C SER A 24 9.51 11.40 -8.85
N LYS A 25 10.08 10.70 -7.87
CA LYS A 25 10.15 9.22 -7.82
C LYS A 25 10.74 8.61 -9.12
N THR A 26 11.54 9.39 -9.86
CA THR A 26 12.08 8.98 -11.15
C THR A 26 13.40 8.25 -10.97
N VAL A 27 13.55 7.15 -11.70
CA VAL A 27 14.82 6.44 -11.87
C VAL A 27 15.42 6.85 -13.21
N LEU A 28 16.65 7.34 -13.17
CA LEU A 28 17.46 7.71 -14.32
C LEU A 28 18.55 6.65 -14.53
N ILE A 29 18.76 6.26 -15.78
CA ILE A 29 20.00 5.59 -16.19
C ILE A 29 20.90 6.67 -16.75
N ILE A 30 22.05 6.86 -16.12
CA ILE A 30 23.02 7.91 -16.48
C ILE A 30 24.36 7.28 -16.85
N ASN A 31 25.08 7.91 -17.76
CA ASN A 31 26.43 7.50 -18.12
C ASN A 31 27.49 8.04 -17.13
N ARG A 32 28.74 7.60 -17.31
CA ARG A 32 29.87 8.03 -16.47
C ARG A 32 30.12 9.55 -16.48
N GLN A 33 29.90 10.22 -17.61
CA GLN A 33 30.09 11.66 -17.72
C GLN A 33 29.03 12.41 -16.91
N GLU A 34 27.77 12.05 -17.09
CA GLU A 34 26.63 12.62 -16.35
C GLU A 34 26.77 12.40 -14.85
N LYS A 35 27.18 11.20 -14.43
CA LYS A 35 27.50 10.91 -13.03
C LYS A 35 28.52 11.88 -12.46
N ASN A 36 29.65 12.06 -13.14
CA ASN A 36 30.71 12.95 -12.69
C ASN A 36 30.24 14.41 -12.59
N ILE A 37 29.41 14.85 -13.54
CA ILE A 37 28.83 16.21 -13.55
C ILE A 37 27.91 16.41 -12.35
N ILE A 38 27.00 15.46 -12.09
CA ILE A 38 26.08 15.51 -10.94
C ILE A 38 26.88 15.54 -9.63
N GLU A 39 27.88 14.67 -9.47
CA GLU A 39 28.73 14.64 -8.27
C GLU A 39 29.50 15.95 -8.06
N LYS A 40 30.08 16.52 -9.12
CA LYS A 40 30.76 17.82 -9.06
C LYS A 40 29.79 18.90 -8.58
N PHE A 41 28.61 18.98 -9.18
CA PHE A 41 27.59 19.96 -8.80
C PHE A 41 27.19 19.83 -7.33
N GLN A 42 26.92 18.60 -6.87
CA GLN A 42 26.54 18.32 -5.48
C GLN A 42 27.63 18.69 -4.47
N LYS A 43 28.90 18.52 -4.86
CA LYS A 43 30.08 18.92 -4.07
C LYS A 43 30.40 20.41 -4.18
N GLY A 44 29.65 21.18 -4.98
CA GLY A 44 29.91 22.60 -5.23
C GLY A 44 31.18 22.87 -6.05
N LEU A 45 31.66 21.87 -6.79
CA LEU A 45 32.84 22.00 -7.66
C LEU A 45 32.47 22.74 -8.96
N PRO A 46 33.41 23.50 -9.54
CA PRO A 46 33.16 24.22 -10.80
C PRO A 46 32.91 23.25 -11.95
N LEU A 47 31.95 23.61 -12.79
CA LEU A 47 31.60 22.93 -14.04
C LEU A 47 32.04 23.77 -15.23
N SER A 48 32.51 23.11 -16.29
CA SER A 48 32.71 23.77 -17.60
C SER A 48 31.38 24.22 -18.20
N GLU A 49 31.42 25.07 -19.23
CA GLU A 49 30.20 25.48 -19.93
C GLU A 49 29.45 24.28 -20.54
N SER A 50 30.15 23.32 -21.14
CA SER A 50 29.52 22.11 -21.68
C SER A 50 28.91 21.22 -20.60
N GLU A 51 29.56 21.11 -19.44
CA GLU A 51 29.02 20.37 -18.29
C GLU A 51 27.74 21.03 -17.73
N LYS A 52 27.66 22.36 -17.76
CA LYS A 52 26.45 23.10 -17.33
C LYS A 52 25.26 22.84 -18.25
N TYR A 53 25.46 22.73 -19.57
CA TYR A 53 24.38 22.39 -20.51
C TYR A 53 23.83 20.99 -20.23
N ILE A 54 24.71 19.99 -20.09
CA ILE A 54 24.30 18.61 -19.77
C ILE A 54 23.55 18.57 -18.44
N LEU A 55 24.05 19.27 -17.42
CA LEU A 55 23.38 19.34 -16.14
C LEU A 55 21.99 19.99 -16.26
N LYS A 56 21.86 21.05 -17.05
CA LYS A 56 20.60 21.74 -17.29
C LYS A 56 19.57 20.80 -17.92
N ASP A 57 19.95 20.03 -18.94
CA ASP A 57 19.04 19.09 -19.61
C ASP A 57 18.50 18.04 -18.61
N ILE A 58 19.35 17.52 -17.73
CA ILE A 58 18.95 16.60 -16.66
C ILE A 58 17.99 17.28 -15.69
N LEU A 59 18.24 18.53 -15.32
CA LEU A 59 17.40 19.29 -14.39
C LEU A 59 16.05 19.66 -14.98
N ASP A 60 16.01 20.05 -16.25
CA ASP A 60 14.78 20.39 -16.96
C ASP A 60 13.88 19.14 -17.06
N PHE A 61 14.46 17.99 -17.44
CA PHE A 61 13.75 16.70 -17.44
C PHE A 61 13.19 16.34 -16.06
N LEU A 62 14.00 16.47 -15.00
CA LEU A 62 13.55 16.17 -13.64
C LEU A 62 12.48 17.15 -13.15
N THR A 63 12.57 18.42 -13.54
CA THR A 63 11.58 19.44 -13.18
C THR A 63 10.22 19.10 -13.80
N GLU A 64 10.20 18.75 -15.08
CA GLU A 64 8.99 18.27 -15.76
C GLU A 64 8.41 17.02 -15.06
N LYS A 65 9.27 16.07 -14.68
CA LYS A 65 8.82 14.88 -13.94
C LYS A 65 8.26 15.22 -12.55
N ARG A 66 8.88 16.15 -11.82
CA ARG A 66 8.41 16.60 -10.51
C ARG A 66 7.05 17.30 -10.60
N GLU A 67 6.83 18.08 -11.65
CA GLU A 67 5.54 18.72 -11.92
C GLU A 67 4.45 17.70 -12.26
N ASN A 68 4.83 16.61 -12.95
CA ASN A 68 3.94 15.51 -13.32
C ASN A 68 3.71 14.47 -12.23
N VAL A 69 4.49 14.46 -11.14
CA VAL A 69 4.15 13.64 -9.99
C VAL A 69 2.82 14.13 -9.48
N SER A 70 1.79 13.28 -9.65
CA SER A 70 0.51 13.42 -8.98
C SER A 70 0.81 13.83 -7.55
N LYS A 71 0.44 15.07 -7.20
CA LYS A 71 0.40 15.48 -5.81
C LYS A 71 -0.51 14.44 -5.17
N GLN A 72 0.06 13.44 -4.52
CA GLN A 72 -0.71 12.66 -3.54
C GLN A 72 -1.23 13.74 -2.61
N GLN A 73 -2.52 14.05 -2.78
CA GLN A 73 -3.18 15.14 -2.09
C GLN A 73 -3.37 14.67 -0.66
N PHE A 74 -2.27 14.64 0.09
CA PHE A 74 -2.36 14.81 1.51
C PHE A 74 -2.93 16.20 1.72
N PRO A 75 -3.98 16.33 2.53
CA PRO A 75 -4.54 17.62 2.84
C PRO A 75 -3.44 18.57 3.34
N PRO A 76 -3.29 19.79 2.77
CA PRO A 76 -2.22 20.71 3.13
C PRO A 76 -2.22 21.13 4.60
N ASP A 77 -3.39 21.01 5.26
CA ASP A 77 -3.62 21.29 6.67
C ASP A 77 -3.28 20.12 7.59
N GLY A 78 -2.85 18.98 7.04
CA GLY A 78 -2.54 17.76 7.78
C GLY A 78 -3.77 16.99 8.27
N SER A 79 -4.97 17.31 7.78
CA SER A 79 -6.17 16.53 8.08
C SER A 79 -6.04 15.09 7.57
N PRO A 80 -6.66 14.11 8.26
CA PRO A 80 -6.60 12.72 7.84
C PRO A 80 -7.38 12.52 6.54
N ASN A 81 -6.77 11.85 5.56
CA ASN A 81 -7.44 11.46 4.32
C ASN A 81 -8.01 10.03 4.35
N MET A 82 -7.58 9.22 5.32
CA MET A 82 -7.97 7.83 5.47
C MET A 82 -8.24 7.50 6.95
N MET A 83 -9.28 6.71 7.20
CA MET A 83 -9.54 6.08 8.50
C MET A 83 -9.44 4.57 8.38
N VAL A 84 -8.65 3.96 9.27
CA VAL A 84 -8.50 2.49 9.36
C VAL A 84 -9.40 1.97 10.47
N LEU A 85 -10.35 1.10 10.12
CA LEU A 85 -11.30 0.50 11.05
C LEU A 85 -10.89 -0.94 11.38
N MET A 86 -10.46 -1.18 12.62
CA MET A 86 -10.22 -2.51 13.15
C MET A 86 -11.55 -3.19 13.51
N VAL A 87 -12.20 -3.81 12.52
CA VAL A 87 -13.55 -4.37 12.68
C VAL A 87 -13.59 -5.67 13.47
N SER A 88 -12.47 -6.40 13.49
CA SER A 88 -12.29 -7.63 14.25
C SER A 88 -10.84 -7.78 14.66
N GLN A 89 -10.58 -8.01 15.94
CA GLN A 89 -9.27 -8.46 16.40
C GLN A 89 -9.15 -9.99 16.28
N LEU A 90 -10.22 -10.73 15.98
CA LEU A 90 -10.09 -12.16 15.73
C LEU A 90 -9.38 -12.42 14.40
N CYS A 91 -8.58 -13.48 14.35
CA CYS A 91 -7.94 -13.98 13.14
C CYS A 91 -8.05 -15.50 13.09
N ASN A 92 -8.35 -16.04 11.92
CA ASN A 92 -8.47 -17.48 11.69
C ASN A 92 -7.12 -18.16 11.38
N ILE A 93 -6.03 -17.39 11.25
CA ILE A 93 -4.66 -17.89 11.06
C ILE A 93 -3.74 -17.35 12.18
N LYS A 94 -2.60 -18.01 12.38
CA LYS A 94 -1.60 -17.69 13.40
C LYS A 94 -0.24 -17.39 12.78
N CYS A 95 -0.12 -16.26 12.10
CA CYS A 95 1.15 -15.88 11.47
C CYS A 95 2.26 -15.79 12.52
N LYS A 96 3.42 -16.41 12.25
CA LYS A 96 4.53 -16.48 13.22
C LYS A 96 5.13 -15.13 13.57
N TYR A 97 5.15 -14.19 12.63
CA TYR A 97 5.67 -12.83 12.81
C TYR A 97 4.60 -11.82 13.23
N CYS A 98 3.37 -12.26 13.51
CA CYS A 98 2.23 -11.36 13.73
C CYS A 98 2.47 -10.44 14.92
N TYR A 99 2.64 -9.13 14.68
CA TYR A 99 2.76 -8.12 15.73
C TYR A 99 1.54 -8.08 16.67
N ALA A 100 0.39 -8.52 16.16
CA ALA A 100 -0.87 -8.58 16.88
C ALA A 100 -1.09 -9.87 17.70
N HIS A 101 -0.09 -10.76 17.79
CA HIS A 101 -0.22 -12.06 18.46
C HIS A 101 -1.42 -12.87 17.93
N SER A 102 -1.47 -13.06 16.61
CA SER A 102 -2.61 -13.70 15.90
C SER A 102 -3.94 -12.98 16.13
N GLY A 103 -3.89 -11.65 16.11
CA GLY A 103 -5.05 -10.77 16.28
C GLY A 103 -5.46 -10.52 17.74
N THR A 104 -4.94 -11.24 18.73
CA THR A 104 -5.45 -11.06 20.10
C THR A 104 -5.15 -9.69 20.73
N TYR A 105 -4.12 -8.95 20.29
CA TYR A 105 -3.74 -7.63 20.82
C TYR A 105 -3.81 -7.54 22.37
N ASN A 106 -3.43 -8.62 23.07
CA ASN A 106 -3.61 -8.83 24.52
C ASN A 106 -5.07 -8.89 25.03
N THR A 107 -6.06 -8.42 24.29
CA THR A 107 -7.50 -8.60 24.57
C THR A 107 -8.29 -8.59 23.25
N PRO A 108 -8.92 -9.71 22.84
CA PRO A 108 -9.67 -9.75 21.60
C PRO A 108 -10.99 -8.96 21.71
N GLY A 109 -11.23 -8.08 20.75
CA GLY A 109 -12.44 -7.29 20.59
C GLY A 109 -13.03 -7.36 19.18
N ILE A 110 -14.35 -7.38 19.11
CA ILE A 110 -15.11 -7.23 17.86
C ILE A 110 -15.79 -5.86 17.91
N MET A 111 -15.66 -5.08 16.84
CA MET A 111 -16.28 -3.77 16.77
C MET A 111 -17.81 -3.93 16.79
N LYS A 112 -18.49 -3.10 17.59
CA LYS A 112 -19.96 -3.03 17.58
C LYS A 112 -20.43 -2.10 16.47
N GLU A 113 -21.57 -2.42 15.86
CA GLU A 113 -22.16 -1.63 14.78
C GLU A 113 -22.31 -0.15 15.12
N GLY A 114 -22.80 0.19 16.31
CA GLY A 114 -22.95 1.59 16.73
C GLY A 114 -21.62 2.35 16.83
N ILE A 115 -20.51 1.66 17.13
CA ILE A 115 -19.17 2.26 17.14
C ILE A 115 -18.69 2.50 15.72
N GLY A 116 -18.88 1.53 14.82
CA GLY A 116 -18.51 1.67 13.41
C GLY A 116 -19.28 2.80 12.72
N LYS A 117 -20.59 2.90 12.94
CA LYS A 117 -21.42 4.00 12.39
C LYS A 117 -20.92 5.36 12.86
N ARG A 118 -20.70 5.50 14.18
CA ARG A 118 -20.15 6.73 14.75
C ARG A 118 -18.76 7.06 14.19
N ALA A 119 -17.94 6.07 13.90
CA ALA A 119 -16.63 6.30 13.27
C ALA A 119 -16.78 6.84 11.84
N LEU A 120 -17.74 6.34 11.07
CA LEU A 120 -18.05 6.87 9.73
C LEU A 120 -18.58 8.30 9.78
N ASP A 121 -19.44 8.63 10.75
CA ASP A 121 -19.92 10.00 10.94
C ASP A 121 -18.74 10.94 11.19
N ILE A 122 -17.83 10.57 12.12
CA ILE A 122 -16.60 11.34 12.42
C ILE A 122 -15.69 11.44 11.19
N ALA A 123 -15.53 10.36 10.42
CA ALA A 123 -14.71 10.36 9.20
C ALA A 123 -15.25 11.38 8.19
N SER A 124 -16.56 11.41 7.98
CA SER A 124 -17.22 12.36 7.10
C SER A 124 -17.02 13.80 7.58
N ASP A 125 -17.21 14.07 8.88
CA ASP A 125 -17.03 15.40 9.47
C ASP A 125 -15.60 15.92 9.32
N LEU A 126 -14.61 15.02 9.33
CA LEU A 126 -13.20 15.34 9.15
C LEU A 126 -12.77 15.45 7.67
N GLY A 127 -13.67 15.19 6.72
CA GLY A 127 -13.34 15.20 5.29
C GLY A 127 -12.48 14.01 4.85
N VAL A 128 -12.48 12.91 5.62
CA VAL A 128 -11.83 11.65 5.23
C VAL A 128 -12.49 11.13 3.95
N THR A 129 -11.69 10.72 2.98
CA THR A 129 -12.19 10.20 1.70
C THR A 129 -12.08 8.69 1.57
N SER A 130 -11.33 8.03 2.46
CA SER A 130 -11.05 6.60 2.37
C SER A 130 -11.28 5.88 3.69
N ILE A 131 -12.00 4.77 3.66
CA ILE A 131 -12.20 3.88 4.79
C ILE A 131 -11.53 2.54 4.50
N GLN A 132 -10.55 2.18 5.32
CA GLN A 132 -9.80 0.94 5.20
C GLN A 132 -10.24 -0.04 6.29
N PHE A 133 -10.87 -1.13 5.92
CA PHE A 133 -11.21 -2.21 6.84
C PHE A 133 -9.97 -3.07 7.13
N TYR A 134 -9.73 -3.30 8.42
CA TYR A 134 -8.54 -3.96 8.94
C TYR A 134 -8.85 -4.76 10.22
N GLY A 135 -7.83 -5.37 10.81
CA GLY A 135 -7.93 -6.07 12.09
C GLY A 135 -6.95 -7.23 12.21
N GLY A 136 -7.38 -8.29 12.90
CA GLY A 136 -6.76 -9.62 12.80
C GLY A 136 -7.07 -10.26 11.44
N GLU A 137 -8.35 -10.54 11.18
CA GLU A 137 -8.89 -10.84 9.86
C GLU A 137 -10.26 -10.15 9.70
N PRO A 138 -10.37 -9.09 8.90
CA PRO A 138 -11.62 -8.33 8.78
C PRO A 138 -12.79 -9.16 8.26
N LEU A 139 -12.57 -10.16 7.40
CA LEU A 139 -13.64 -10.99 6.86
C LEU A 139 -14.30 -11.90 7.91
N THR A 140 -13.69 -12.08 9.09
CA THR A 140 -14.38 -12.72 10.23
C THR A 140 -15.59 -11.92 10.74
N ASN A 141 -15.68 -10.65 10.36
CA ASN A 141 -16.79 -9.75 10.69
C ASN A 141 -17.33 -9.06 9.43
N PHE A 142 -17.45 -9.82 8.33
CA PHE A 142 -17.97 -9.32 7.06
C PHE A 142 -19.39 -8.72 7.18
N GLU A 143 -20.25 -9.30 8.03
CA GLU A 143 -21.59 -8.76 8.29
C GLU A 143 -21.55 -7.31 8.82
N LEU A 144 -20.58 -6.97 9.66
CA LEU A 144 -20.41 -5.59 10.10
C LEU A 144 -19.94 -4.70 8.95
N ILE A 145 -18.97 -5.17 8.16
CA ILE A 145 -18.43 -4.41 7.02
C ILE A 145 -19.56 -4.04 6.07
N SER A 146 -20.41 -4.99 5.69
CA SER A 146 -21.53 -4.73 4.77
C SER A 146 -22.51 -3.71 5.35
N LYS A 147 -22.91 -3.86 6.61
CA LYS A 147 -23.79 -2.87 7.30
C LYS A 147 -23.19 -1.47 7.38
N LEU A 148 -21.87 -1.35 7.50
CA LEU A 148 -21.20 -0.05 7.57
C LEU A 148 -21.12 0.63 6.20
N VAL A 149 -20.87 -0.12 5.14
CA VAL A 149 -20.93 0.38 3.76
C VAL A 149 -22.35 0.84 3.43
N GLU A 150 -23.36 0.00 3.66
CA GLU A 150 -24.77 0.36 3.44
C GLU A 150 -25.20 1.60 4.26
N TYR A 151 -24.71 1.71 5.50
CA TYR A 151 -24.94 2.90 6.31
C TYR A 151 -24.31 4.14 5.67
N GLY A 152 -23.06 4.06 5.20
CA GLY A 152 -22.38 5.17 4.54
C GLY A 152 -23.11 5.62 3.27
N ASP A 153 -23.52 4.68 2.44
CA ASP A 153 -24.32 4.93 1.23
C ASP A 153 -25.64 5.63 1.60
N LYS A 154 -26.32 5.18 2.65
CA LYS A 154 -27.57 5.79 3.13
C LYS A 154 -27.38 7.20 3.67
N GLN A 155 -26.25 7.50 4.29
CA GLN A 155 -25.92 8.86 4.74
C GLN A 155 -25.44 9.77 3.58
N GLY A 156 -25.20 9.21 2.40
CA GLY A 156 -24.67 9.94 1.25
C GLY A 156 -23.17 10.23 1.35
N TYR A 157 -22.43 9.45 2.15
CA TYR A 157 -20.98 9.57 2.23
C TYR A 157 -20.33 9.10 0.92
N SER A 158 -19.27 9.78 0.50
CA SER A 158 -18.52 9.46 -0.72
C SER A 158 -17.16 8.87 -0.37
N PHE A 159 -17.16 7.78 0.39
CA PHE A 159 -15.93 7.09 0.76
C PHE A 159 -15.48 6.13 -0.34
N LYS A 160 -14.16 6.04 -0.53
CA LYS A 160 -13.53 4.87 -1.15
C LYS A 160 -13.29 3.81 -0.10
N TYR A 161 -13.63 2.57 -0.40
CA TYR A 161 -13.45 1.46 0.53
C TYR A 161 -12.24 0.63 0.17
N GLY A 162 -11.46 0.25 1.18
CA GLY A 162 -10.37 -0.70 1.05
C GLY A 162 -10.50 -1.81 2.08
N ILE A 163 -9.93 -2.99 1.79
CA ILE A 163 -9.80 -4.09 2.75
C ILE A 163 -8.42 -4.75 2.65
N ILE A 164 -7.77 -5.00 3.79
CA ILE A 164 -6.56 -5.83 3.84
C ILE A 164 -6.95 -7.14 4.52
N THR A 165 -6.88 -8.24 3.77
CA THR A 165 -7.32 -9.57 4.22
C THR A 165 -6.22 -10.61 3.98
N ASN A 166 -6.20 -11.65 4.81
CA ASN A 166 -5.39 -12.84 4.55
C ASN A 166 -5.97 -13.69 3.40
N GLY A 167 -7.17 -13.40 2.90
CA GLY A 167 -7.79 -14.06 1.74
C GLY A 167 -8.44 -15.41 2.01
N THR A 168 -8.12 -16.09 3.12
CA THR A 168 -8.57 -17.48 3.37
C THR A 168 -10.08 -17.65 3.62
N LEU A 169 -10.79 -16.55 3.90
CA LEU A 169 -12.25 -16.51 4.07
C LEU A 169 -12.98 -15.93 2.86
N MET A 170 -12.25 -15.58 1.80
CA MET A 170 -12.86 -15.02 0.59
C MET A 170 -13.72 -16.07 -0.10
N ASP A 171 -14.95 -15.68 -0.45
CA ASP A 171 -15.86 -16.47 -1.26
C ASP A 171 -16.57 -15.59 -2.29
N LYS A 172 -17.45 -16.21 -3.08
CA LYS A 172 -18.14 -15.52 -4.18
C LYS A 172 -19.12 -14.45 -3.68
N GLU A 173 -19.71 -14.61 -2.50
CA GLU A 173 -20.61 -13.60 -1.92
C GLU A 173 -19.81 -12.35 -1.58
N ILE A 174 -18.72 -12.53 -0.83
CA ILE A 174 -17.82 -11.45 -0.44
C ILE A 174 -17.20 -10.80 -1.68
N GLY A 175 -16.69 -11.57 -2.63
CA GLY A 175 -16.08 -11.04 -3.85
C GLY A 175 -17.04 -10.18 -4.68
N ASN A 176 -18.30 -10.60 -4.83
CA ASN A 176 -19.32 -9.79 -5.53
C ASN A 176 -19.65 -8.51 -4.77
N PHE A 177 -19.73 -8.56 -3.44
CA PHE A 177 -19.93 -7.37 -2.61
C PHE A 177 -18.78 -6.37 -2.79
N LEU A 178 -17.53 -6.84 -2.73
CA LEU A 178 -16.35 -6.01 -2.95
C LEU A 178 -16.34 -5.39 -4.36
N LYS A 179 -16.74 -6.14 -5.40
CA LYS A 179 -16.91 -5.63 -6.76
C LYS A 179 -17.99 -4.54 -6.84
N GLN A 180 -19.16 -4.80 -6.25
CA GLN A 180 -20.31 -3.90 -6.31
C GLN A 180 -20.02 -2.54 -5.67
N HIS A 181 -19.17 -2.51 -4.65
CA HIS A 181 -18.81 -1.30 -3.91
C HIS A 181 -17.39 -0.79 -4.25
N ASP A 182 -16.82 -1.22 -5.38
CA ASP A 182 -15.53 -0.77 -5.92
C ASP A 182 -14.38 -0.79 -4.89
N PHE A 183 -14.26 -1.88 -4.13
CA PHE A 183 -13.23 -2.00 -3.09
C PHE A 183 -11.81 -2.11 -3.66
N GLU A 184 -10.87 -1.40 -3.03
CA GLU A 184 -9.44 -1.67 -3.15
C GLU A 184 -9.06 -2.85 -2.23
N VAL A 185 -8.75 -4.02 -2.82
CA VAL A 185 -8.44 -5.22 -2.06
C VAL A 185 -6.93 -5.43 -1.97
N THR A 186 -6.42 -5.65 -0.76
CA THR A 186 -5.04 -6.09 -0.52
C THR A 186 -5.06 -7.48 0.08
N ILE A 187 -4.44 -8.45 -0.60
CA ILE A 187 -4.27 -9.81 -0.11
C ILE A 187 -2.86 -9.97 0.46
N SER A 188 -2.78 -10.39 1.71
CA SER A 188 -1.49 -10.73 2.35
C SER A 188 -1.02 -12.13 1.94
N ILE A 189 0.09 -12.21 1.22
CA ILE A 189 0.75 -13.46 0.79
C ILE A 189 2.26 -13.25 0.81
N ASP A 190 3.03 -14.14 1.43
CA ASP A 190 4.48 -13.90 1.64
C ASP A 190 5.37 -14.38 0.47
N GLY A 191 4.77 -14.68 -0.68
CA GLY A 191 5.45 -15.20 -1.86
C GLY A 191 5.24 -16.71 -2.05
N PRO A 192 6.26 -17.45 -2.53
CA PRO A 192 6.16 -18.88 -2.80
C PRO A 192 5.64 -19.70 -1.62
N ARG A 193 4.95 -20.81 -1.92
CA ARG A 193 4.32 -21.71 -0.93
C ARG A 193 5.21 -22.02 0.25
N GLU A 194 6.46 -22.41 0.01
CA GLU A 194 7.41 -22.81 1.04
C GLU A 194 7.72 -21.68 2.02
N ILE A 195 7.70 -20.42 1.57
CA ILE A 195 7.90 -19.24 2.42
C ILE A 195 6.59 -18.86 3.10
N ASN A 196 5.49 -18.82 2.35
CA ASN A 196 4.18 -18.47 2.88
C ASN A 196 3.75 -19.43 3.99
N ASP A 197 3.82 -20.74 3.74
CA ASP A 197 3.34 -21.77 4.66
C ASP A 197 4.30 -22.01 5.83
N LEU A 198 5.53 -21.51 5.74
CA LEU A 198 6.40 -21.41 6.91
C LEU A 198 5.84 -20.42 7.94
N ASN A 199 5.23 -19.32 7.48
CA ASN A 199 4.84 -18.21 8.34
C ASN A 199 3.33 -18.12 8.60
N ARG A 200 2.51 -18.19 7.55
CA ARG A 200 1.06 -18.01 7.56
C ARG A 200 0.39 -19.38 7.65
N VAL A 201 0.17 -19.84 8.87
CA VAL A 201 -0.41 -21.15 9.16
C VAL A 201 -1.75 -21.02 9.88
N TYR A 202 -2.66 -21.96 9.64
CA TYR A 202 -3.82 -22.15 10.49
C TYR A 202 -3.40 -22.57 11.92
N PRO A 203 -4.28 -22.46 12.93
CA PRO A 203 -4.02 -22.97 14.28
C PRO A 203 -3.61 -24.46 14.33
N THR A 204 -3.99 -25.23 13.31
CA THR A 204 -3.62 -26.65 13.14
C THR A 204 -2.20 -26.85 12.62
N GLY A 205 -1.51 -25.79 12.20
CA GLY A 205 -0.20 -25.83 11.54
C GLY A 205 -0.26 -26.02 10.02
N LYS A 206 -1.45 -26.22 9.44
CA LYS A 206 -1.61 -26.29 7.97
C LYS A 206 -1.24 -24.95 7.32
N GLY A 207 -0.51 -24.99 6.21
CA GLY A 207 -0.24 -23.83 5.35
C GLY A 207 -1.50 -23.22 4.74
N THR A 208 -1.40 -21.96 4.32
CA THR A 208 -2.54 -21.16 3.83
C THR A 208 -2.43 -20.84 2.34
N HIS A 209 -1.27 -21.03 1.71
CA HIS A 209 -0.97 -20.55 0.36
C HIS A 209 -2.03 -20.92 -0.69
N ASP A 210 -2.51 -22.17 -0.68
CA ASP A 210 -3.54 -22.61 -1.65
C ASP A 210 -4.87 -21.93 -1.47
N ASP A 211 -5.28 -21.71 -0.22
CA ASP A 211 -6.55 -21.06 0.07
C ASP A 211 -6.48 -19.56 -0.27
N ILE A 212 -5.29 -18.95 -0.13
CA ILE A 212 -5.01 -17.58 -0.57
C ILE A 212 -5.03 -17.47 -2.10
N LEU A 213 -4.39 -18.41 -2.83
CA LEU A 213 -4.42 -18.39 -4.30
C LEU A 213 -5.83 -18.57 -4.86
N LYS A 214 -6.67 -19.41 -4.26
CA LYS A 214 -8.09 -19.52 -4.65
C LYS A 214 -8.82 -18.18 -4.52
N ALA A 215 -8.52 -17.40 -3.47
CA ALA A 215 -9.09 -16.07 -3.30
C ALA A 215 -8.61 -15.10 -4.39
N VAL A 216 -7.32 -15.13 -4.73
CA VAL A 216 -6.75 -14.33 -5.83
C VAL A 216 -7.40 -14.70 -7.16
N ASP A 217 -7.51 -15.99 -7.48
CA ASP A 217 -8.14 -16.47 -8.72
C ASP A 217 -9.61 -16.03 -8.79
N LEU A 218 -10.36 -16.20 -7.71
CA LEU A 218 -11.75 -15.75 -7.62
C LEU A 218 -11.90 -14.24 -7.84
N LEU A 219 -11.06 -13.41 -7.22
CA LEU A 219 -11.13 -11.96 -7.40
C LEU A 219 -10.75 -11.56 -8.83
N ASN A 220 -9.78 -12.25 -9.44
CA ASN A 220 -9.43 -12.04 -10.85
C ASN A 220 -10.59 -12.41 -11.79
N GLU A 221 -11.26 -13.54 -11.55
CA GLU A 221 -12.44 -13.96 -12.31
C GLU A 221 -13.59 -12.96 -12.18
N LEU A 222 -13.73 -12.34 -11.00
CA LEU A 222 -14.69 -11.28 -10.75
C LEU A 222 -14.19 -9.89 -11.21
N GLU A 223 -12.99 -9.77 -11.75
CA GLU A 223 -12.37 -8.50 -12.16
C GLU A 223 -12.28 -7.45 -11.03
N VAL A 224 -12.07 -7.91 -9.79
CA VAL A 224 -11.83 -7.03 -8.64
C VAL A 224 -10.33 -6.68 -8.61
N PRO A 225 -9.97 -5.39 -8.71
CA PRO A 225 -8.57 -4.98 -8.59
C PRO A 225 -7.99 -5.37 -7.24
N LEU A 226 -6.82 -6.01 -7.25
CA LEU A 226 -6.15 -6.42 -6.02
C LEU A 226 -4.66 -6.07 -6.04
N ALA A 227 -4.14 -5.79 -4.85
CA ALA A 227 -2.72 -5.70 -4.54
C ALA A 227 -2.30 -6.91 -3.70
N LEU A 228 -1.04 -7.34 -3.86
CA LEU A 228 -0.43 -8.34 -3.00
C LEU A 228 0.50 -7.64 -2.01
N GLU A 229 0.34 -7.93 -0.72
CA GLU A 229 1.21 -7.43 0.34
C GLU A 229 2.06 -8.58 0.90
N ILE A 230 3.38 -8.40 0.84
CA ILE A 230 4.37 -9.41 1.19
C ILE A 230 5.10 -8.97 2.46
N THR A 231 5.13 -9.81 3.49
CA THR A 231 5.99 -9.60 4.66
C THR A 231 7.23 -10.48 4.56
N TYR A 232 8.40 -9.86 4.44
CA TYR A 232 9.67 -10.56 4.58
C TYR A 232 10.04 -10.66 6.07
N ALA A 233 9.95 -11.87 6.62
CA ALA A 233 10.32 -12.16 8.01
C ALA A 233 11.64 -12.97 8.06
N PRO A 234 12.57 -12.63 8.99
CA PRO A 234 13.85 -13.31 9.14
C PRO A 234 13.75 -14.72 9.74
#